data_AF-A0A4U2PZT2-F1
#
_entry.id   AF-A0A4U2PZT2-F1
#
_cell.length_a   1.000
_cell.length_b   1.000
_cell.length_c   1.000
_cell.angle_alpha   90.00
_cell.angle_beta   90.00
_cell.angle_gamma   90.00
#
_symmetry.space_group_name_H-M   'P 1'
#
loop_
_entity.id
_entity.type
_entity.pdbx_description
1 polymer ?
#
loop_
_entity_poly.entity_id
_entity_poly.type
_entity_poly.pdbx_seq_one_letter_code
_entity_poly.pdbx_strand_id
1 'polypeptide(L)'
;MKINPGYRPLQSTLSTNEMNAKPIQSKSFSDVMHQNGQQASQEELNRRFKEIQMQGDRLARSMTIRELKAYKTLVKRFLEDTVRRGVSMKDTKGWDRRGRSKRYKLIDEVDELLLKMADDLLETEQGKIELLQGVGEIRGLLINLSF
;
A
#
# COMPACT_ATOMS: atom_id res chain seq x y z
N MET A 1 70.32 -18.93 51.23
CA MET A 1 69.82 -18.21 50.02
C MET A 1 68.30 -18.14 50.10
N LYS A 2 67.75 -16.96 49.81
CA LYS A 2 66.32 -16.58 49.90
C LYS A 2 65.57 -16.98 48.64
N ILE A 3 64.32 -17.44 48.74
CA ILE A 3 63.18 -17.11 47.85
C ILE A 3 61.91 -17.44 48.67
N ASN A 4 60.98 -16.54 49.01
CA ASN A 4 60.05 -15.90 48.09
C ASN A 4 59.24 -14.82 48.83
N PRO A 5 59.17 -13.56 48.35
CA PRO A 5 58.09 -12.65 48.69
C PRO A 5 57.15 -12.45 47.49
N GLY A 6 55.86 -12.38 47.77
CA GLY A 6 54.83 -12.26 46.75
C GLY A 6 54.70 -10.88 46.11
N TYR A 7 53.70 -10.85 45.22
CA TYR A 7 52.89 -9.73 44.73
C TYR A 7 53.15 -9.16 43.32
N ARG A 8 52.17 -9.55 42.48
CA ARG A 8 51.41 -8.85 41.43
C ARG A 8 52.11 -8.40 40.14
N PRO A 9 51.71 -8.94 38.98
CA PRO A 9 52.02 -8.32 37.69
C PRO A 9 51.12 -7.11 37.45
N LEU A 10 51.74 -6.00 37.03
CA LEU A 10 51.06 -4.89 36.37
C LEU A 10 50.83 -5.30 34.91
N GLN A 11 49.60 -5.71 34.57
CA GLN A 11 49.14 -5.68 33.19
C GLN A 11 47.85 -4.88 33.14
N SER A 12 47.93 -3.76 32.43
CA SER A 12 46.85 -2.86 32.10
C SER A 12 45.75 -3.62 31.35
N THR A 13 44.65 -3.95 32.03
CA THR A 13 43.40 -4.34 31.37
C THR A 13 42.70 -3.09 30.87
N LEU A 14 43.22 -2.51 29.79
CA LEU A 14 42.35 -1.87 28.82
C LEU A 14 41.80 -3.00 27.94
N SER A 15 40.78 -3.68 28.46
CA SER A 15 39.89 -4.46 27.62
C SER A 15 39.18 -3.47 26.72
N THR A 16 39.74 -3.21 25.54
CA THR A 16 39.00 -2.61 24.44
C THR A 16 37.86 -3.55 24.17
N ASN A 17 36.68 -3.18 24.67
CA ASN A 17 35.43 -3.85 24.40
C ASN A 17 35.18 -3.65 22.91
N GLU A 18 35.74 -4.52 22.07
CA GLU A 18 35.32 -4.72 20.70
C GLU A 18 33.89 -5.27 20.78
N MET A 19 32.96 -4.35 20.99
CA MET A 19 31.59 -4.56 20.60
C MET A 19 31.66 -5.03 19.16
N ASN A 20 31.15 -6.23 18.91
CA ASN A 20 30.83 -6.75 17.59
C ASN A 20 29.99 -5.70 16.84
N ALA A 21 30.65 -4.71 16.24
CA ALA A 21 30.06 -3.80 15.30
C ALA A 21 29.85 -4.65 14.06
N LYS A 22 28.64 -5.22 13.96
CA LYS A 22 28.18 -5.85 12.73
C LYS A 22 28.54 -4.90 11.58
N PRO A 23 29.25 -5.36 10.54
CA PRO A 23 29.61 -4.48 9.44
C PRO A 23 28.31 -3.88 8.90
N ILE A 24 28.24 -2.54 8.90
CA ILE A 24 27.13 -1.79 8.30
C ILE A 24 27.16 -2.16 6.81
N GLN A 25 26.32 -3.12 6.41
CA GLN A 25 26.17 -3.47 5.01
C GLN A 25 25.69 -2.22 4.27
N SER A 26 26.55 -1.66 3.42
CA SER A 26 26.17 -0.59 2.51
C SER A 26 25.10 -1.14 1.56
N LYS A 27 23.96 -0.47 1.49
CA LYS A 27 22.91 -0.80 0.52
C LYS A 27 23.50 -0.68 -0.90
N SER A 28 23.27 -1.67 -1.74
CA SER A 28 23.68 -1.60 -3.15
C SER A 28 22.92 -0.47 -3.86
N PHE A 29 23.51 0.12 -4.91
CA PHE A 29 22.81 1.09 -5.76
C PHE A 29 21.48 0.53 -6.30
N SER A 30 21.45 -0.77 -6.64
CA SER A 30 20.22 -1.47 -7.03
C SER A 30 19.16 -1.40 -5.95
N ASP A 31 19.53 -1.61 -4.68
CA ASP A 31 18.59 -1.62 -3.56
C ASP A 31 17.99 -0.24 -3.32
N VAL A 32 18.82 0.81 -3.43
CA VAL A 32 18.37 2.21 -3.32
C VAL A 32 17.44 2.56 -4.48
N MET A 33 17.75 2.16 -5.71
CA MET A 33 16.91 2.40 -6.87
C MET A 33 15.55 1.70 -6.76
N HIS A 34 15.54 0.42 -6.33
CA HIS A 34 14.30 -0.33 -6.09
C HIS A 34 13.46 0.30 -4.97
N GLN A 35 14.09 0.75 -3.87
CA GLN A 35 13.39 1.39 -2.77
C GLN A 35 12.74 2.71 -3.19
N ASN A 36 13.47 3.57 -3.92
CA ASN A 36 12.94 4.83 -4.42
C ASN A 36 11.80 4.62 -5.43
N GLY A 37 11.93 3.61 -6.31
CA GLY A 37 10.86 3.24 -7.26
C GLY A 37 9.57 2.78 -6.55
N GLN A 38 9.68 2.01 -5.47
CA GLN A 38 8.53 1.58 -4.67
C GLN A 38 7.84 2.75 -3.95
N GLN A 39 8.61 3.72 -3.45
CA GLN A 39 8.08 4.93 -2.82
C GLN A 39 7.34 5.80 -3.82
N ALA A 40 7.95 6.10 -4.98
CA ALA A 40 7.31 6.88 -6.03
C ALA A 40 5.99 6.24 -6.49
N SER A 41 5.98 4.92 -6.69
CA SER A 41 4.76 4.17 -7.04
C SER A 41 3.68 4.26 -5.95
N GLN A 42 4.05 4.26 -4.67
CA GLN A 42 3.09 4.44 -3.58
C GLN A 42 2.51 5.85 -3.55
N GLU A 43 3.33 6.88 -3.79
CA GLU A 43 2.89 8.28 -3.85
C GLU A 43 1.90 8.51 -4.99
N GLU A 44 2.16 7.93 -6.17
CA GLU A 44 1.24 7.98 -7.30
C GLU A 44 -0.10 7.32 -6.97
N LEU A 45 -0.07 6.15 -6.33
CA LEU A 45 -1.28 5.41 -5.93
C LEU A 45 -2.10 6.21 -4.90
N ASN A 46 -1.43 6.85 -3.93
CA ASN A 46 -2.06 7.77 -2.98
C ASN A 46 -2.68 9.00 -3.68
N ARG A 47 -2.03 9.55 -4.72
CA ARG A 47 -2.58 10.64 -5.51
C ARG A 47 -3.85 10.19 -6.25
N ARG A 48 -3.82 9.03 -6.90
CA ARG A 48 -4.99 8.46 -7.58
C ARG A 48 -6.15 8.20 -6.62
N PHE A 49 -5.85 7.69 -5.43
CA PHE A 49 -6.86 7.50 -4.38
C PHE A 49 -7.54 8.83 -3.98
N LYS A 50 -6.75 9.91 -3.79
CA LYS A 50 -7.30 11.24 -3.52
C LYS A 50 -8.16 11.78 -4.67
N GLU A 51 -7.74 11.55 -5.92
CA GLU A 51 -8.54 11.90 -7.11
C GLU A 51 -9.92 11.20 -7.08
N ILE A 52 -9.95 9.92 -6.72
CA ILE A 52 -11.19 9.13 -6.55
C ILE A 52 -12.05 9.69 -5.42
N GLN A 53 -11.46 10.04 -4.28
CA GLN A 53 -12.21 10.64 -3.16
C GLN A 53 -12.90 11.93 -3.60
N MET A 54 -12.15 12.86 -4.20
CA MET A 54 -12.70 14.13 -4.69
C MET A 54 -13.81 13.93 -5.73
N GLN A 55 -13.63 12.97 -6.65
CA GLN A 55 -14.65 12.64 -7.65
C GLN A 55 -15.88 11.98 -7.01
N GLY A 56 -15.70 11.14 -6.00
CA GLY A 56 -16.79 10.57 -5.21
C GLY A 56 -17.60 11.64 -4.48
N ASP A 57 -16.94 12.68 -3.96
CA ASP A 57 -17.63 13.81 -3.31
C ASP A 57 -18.43 14.64 -4.33
N ARG A 58 -17.93 14.79 -5.57
CA ARG A 58 -18.69 15.43 -6.66
C ARG A 58 -19.90 14.61 -7.08
N LEU A 59 -19.73 13.29 -7.18
CA LEU A 59 -20.82 12.36 -7.48
C LEU A 59 -21.89 12.40 -6.38
N ALA A 60 -21.49 12.35 -5.11
CA ALA A 60 -22.38 12.45 -3.96
C ALA A 60 -23.20 13.75 -3.93
N ARG A 61 -22.63 14.86 -4.39
CA ARG A 61 -23.34 16.16 -4.42
C ARG A 61 -24.26 16.33 -5.62
N SER A 62 -23.81 15.92 -6.81
CA SER A 62 -24.51 16.25 -8.06
C SER A 62 -25.36 15.11 -8.60
N MET A 63 -25.01 13.85 -8.26
CA MET A 63 -25.73 12.64 -8.65
C MET A 63 -26.05 12.60 -10.16
N THR A 64 -25.04 12.86 -11.00
CA THR A 64 -25.19 12.83 -12.46
C THR A 64 -24.45 11.66 -13.09
N ILE A 65 -24.96 11.19 -14.24
CA ILE A 65 -24.31 10.14 -15.05
C ILE A 65 -22.88 10.56 -15.45
N ARG A 66 -22.66 11.85 -15.69
CA ARG A 66 -21.33 12.40 -16.00
C ARG A 66 -20.34 12.15 -14.86
N GLU A 67 -20.73 12.50 -13.63
CA GLU A 67 -19.86 12.29 -12.47
C GLU A 67 -19.67 10.80 -12.18
N LEU A 68 -20.70 9.96 -12.37
CA LEU A 68 -20.58 8.52 -12.18
C LEU A 68 -19.60 7.90 -13.19
N LYS A 69 -19.68 8.30 -14.47
CA LYS A 69 -18.74 7.87 -15.50
C LYS A 69 -17.30 8.27 -15.18
N ALA A 70 -17.10 9.51 -14.71
CA ALA A 70 -15.78 9.99 -14.30
C ALA A 70 -15.26 9.21 -13.09
N TYR A 71 -16.10 8.96 -12.10
CA TYR A 71 -15.79 8.15 -10.93
C TYR A 71 -15.36 6.72 -11.32
N LYS A 72 -16.19 6.02 -12.10
CA LYS A 72 -15.90 4.67 -12.62
C LYS A 72 -14.57 4.61 -13.37
N THR A 73 -14.26 5.63 -14.17
CA THR A 73 -13.00 5.69 -14.93
C THR A 73 -11.79 5.78 -14.00
N LEU A 74 -11.86 6.60 -12.95
CA LEU A 74 -10.77 6.74 -11.98
C LEU A 74 -10.58 5.46 -11.16
N VAL A 75 -11.67 4.86 -10.68
CA VAL A 75 -11.63 3.60 -9.92
C VAL A 75 -11.00 2.48 -10.76
N LYS A 76 -11.43 2.33 -12.02
CA LYS A 76 -10.86 1.32 -12.93
C LYS A 76 -9.35 1.47 -13.09
N ARG A 77 -8.87 2.69 -13.35
CA ARG A 77 -7.43 2.97 -13.48
C ARG A 77 -6.65 2.64 -12.21
N PHE A 78 -7.21 2.96 -11.04
CA PHE A 78 -6.58 2.64 -9.76
C PHE A 78 -6.47 1.11 -9.53
N LEU A 79 -7.50 0.34 -9.90
CA LEU A 79 -7.46 -1.11 -9.81
C LEU A 79 -6.40 -1.70 -10.76
N GLU A 80 -6.32 -1.20 -11.99
CA GLU A 80 -5.31 -1.60 -12.99
C GLU A 80 -3.87 -1.34 -12.47
N ASP A 81 -3.62 -0.15 -11.94
CA ASP A 81 -2.32 0.24 -11.35
C ASP A 81 -1.97 -0.68 -10.16
N THR A 82 -2.95 -1.00 -9.33
CA THR A 82 -2.78 -1.89 -8.17
C THR A 82 -2.42 -3.31 -8.60
N VAL A 83 -3.10 -3.86 -9.62
CA VAL A 83 -2.77 -5.20 -10.16
C VAL A 83 -1.36 -5.22 -10.73
N ARG A 84 -1.00 -4.22 -11.54
CA ARG A 84 0.35 -4.11 -12.14
C ARG A 84 1.45 -4.08 -11.08
N ARG A 85 1.25 -3.30 -10.00
CA ARG A 85 2.18 -3.24 -8.87
C ARG A 85 2.27 -4.57 -8.10
N GLY A 86 1.13 -5.23 -7.88
CA GLY A 86 1.08 -6.54 -7.23
C GLY A 86 1.85 -7.62 -7.99
N VAL A 87 1.81 -7.58 -9.33
CA VAL A 87 2.63 -8.45 -10.18
C VAL A 87 4.13 -8.14 -10.01
N SER A 88 4.53 -6.86 -10.00
CA SER A 88 5.96 -6.49 -9.83
C SER A 88 6.54 -6.89 -8.47
N MET A 89 5.77 -6.79 -7.38
CA MET A 89 6.23 -7.22 -6.04
C MET A 89 6.43 -8.73 -5.93
N LYS A 90 5.71 -9.52 -6.74
CA LYS A 90 5.81 -10.99 -6.75
C LYS A 90 7.22 -11.44 -7.11
N ASP A 91 7.87 -10.75 -8.05
CA ASP A 91 9.22 -11.07 -8.52
C ASP A 91 10.30 -10.79 -7.46
N THR A 92 9.99 -9.96 -6.45
CA THR A 92 10.96 -9.57 -5.40
C THR A 92 10.73 -10.28 -4.06
N LYS A 93 9.50 -10.71 -3.73
CA LYS A 93 9.14 -11.17 -2.36
C LYS A 93 8.32 -12.46 -2.23
N GLY A 94 8.01 -13.18 -3.31
CA GLY A 94 7.39 -14.52 -3.20
C GLY A 94 5.93 -14.52 -2.69
N TRP A 95 5.09 -13.65 -3.24
CA TRP A 95 3.67 -13.52 -2.84
C TRP A 95 2.82 -14.74 -3.26
N ASP A 96 2.13 -15.40 -2.31
CA ASP A 96 1.38 -16.66 -2.46
C ASP A 96 0.14 -16.57 -3.39
N ARG A 97 -0.24 -17.70 -4.02
CA ARG A 97 -1.46 -17.92 -4.81
C ARG A 97 -2.73 -17.43 -4.11
N ARG A 98 -2.82 -17.61 -2.79
CA ARG A 98 -4.01 -17.23 -1.99
C ARG A 98 -4.27 -15.73 -1.99
N GLY A 99 -3.21 -14.90 -1.99
CA GLY A 99 -3.34 -13.44 -2.02
C GLY A 99 -3.86 -12.91 -3.36
N ARG A 100 -3.57 -13.60 -4.47
CA ARG A 100 -4.09 -13.23 -5.80
C ARG A 100 -5.60 -13.44 -5.91
N SER A 101 -6.09 -14.57 -5.41
CA SER A 101 -7.53 -14.87 -5.45
C SER A 101 -8.36 -13.85 -4.68
N LYS A 102 -7.86 -13.37 -3.53
CA LYS A 102 -8.52 -12.32 -2.74
C LYS A 102 -8.58 -10.98 -3.48
N ARG A 103 -7.51 -10.62 -4.20
CA ARG A 103 -7.45 -9.35 -4.95
C ARG A 103 -8.39 -9.36 -6.14
N TYR A 104 -8.43 -10.45 -6.92
CA TYR A 104 -9.38 -10.56 -8.04
C TYR A 104 -10.82 -10.49 -7.54
N LYS A 105 -11.13 -11.20 -6.45
CA LYS A 105 -12.46 -11.12 -5.82
C LYS A 105 -12.82 -9.68 -5.43
N LEU A 106 -11.88 -8.92 -4.88
CA LEU A 106 -12.12 -7.52 -4.53
C LEU A 106 -12.36 -6.64 -5.78
N ILE A 107 -11.64 -6.89 -6.87
CA ILE A 107 -11.88 -6.20 -8.15
C ILE A 107 -13.28 -6.50 -8.67
N ASP A 108 -13.69 -7.76 -8.63
CA ASP A 108 -15.04 -8.18 -9.05
C ASP A 108 -16.11 -7.50 -8.18
N GLU A 109 -15.92 -7.47 -6.86
CA GLU A 109 -16.81 -6.80 -5.90
C GLU A 109 -16.94 -5.28 -6.16
N VAL A 110 -15.83 -4.61 -6.52
CA VAL A 110 -15.86 -3.19 -6.89
C VAL A 110 -16.60 -2.96 -8.20
N ASP A 111 -16.44 -3.84 -9.20
CA ASP A 111 -17.15 -3.71 -10.48
C ASP A 111 -18.66 -3.94 -10.32
N GLU A 112 -19.07 -4.93 -9.52
CA GLU A 112 -20.46 -5.17 -9.15
C GLU A 112 -21.09 -3.94 -8.48
N LEU A 113 -20.40 -3.33 -7.51
CA LEU A 113 -20.84 -2.10 -6.86
C LEU A 113 -20.98 -0.93 -7.83
N LEU A 114 -20.02 -0.76 -8.75
CA LEU A 114 -20.08 0.30 -9.77
C LEU A 114 -21.24 0.12 -10.76
N LEU A 115 -21.64 -1.12 -11.05
CA LEU A 115 -22.83 -1.42 -11.85
C LEU A 115 -24.10 -1.10 -11.07
N LYS A 116 -24.20 -1.58 -9.83
CA LYS A 116 -25.35 -1.28 -8.95
C LYS A 116 -25.57 0.23 -8.81
N MET A 117 -24.50 0.99 -8.58
CA MET A 117 -24.57 2.46 -8.50
C MET A 117 -25.11 3.12 -9.77
N ALA A 118 -24.97 2.50 -10.94
CA ALA A 118 -25.54 3.01 -12.18
C ALA A 118 -27.05 2.79 -12.23
N ASP A 119 -27.53 1.66 -11.71
CA ASP A 119 -28.96 1.35 -11.58
C ASP A 119 -29.60 2.25 -10.52
N ASP A 120 -28.98 2.39 -9.34
CA ASP A 120 -29.43 3.25 -8.24
C ASP A 120 -29.58 4.72 -8.68
N LEU A 121 -28.76 5.18 -9.62
CA LEU A 121 -28.83 6.55 -10.15
C LEU A 121 -30.12 6.83 -10.95
N LEU A 122 -30.76 5.78 -11.48
CA LEU A 122 -32.02 5.89 -12.21
C LEU A 122 -33.22 5.94 -11.27
N GLU A 123 -33.05 5.48 -10.03
CA GLU A 123 -34.10 5.47 -9.02
C GLU A 123 -34.20 6.81 -8.27
N THR A 124 -35.42 7.18 -7.87
CA THR A 124 -35.67 8.39 -7.10
C THR A 124 -35.66 8.12 -5.60
N GLU A 125 -35.11 9.06 -4.82
CA GLU A 125 -35.02 9.05 -3.35
C GLU A 125 -34.19 7.91 -2.76
N GLN A 126 -34.65 6.66 -2.84
CA GLN A 126 -33.96 5.49 -2.28
C GLN A 126 -32.60 5.29 -2.96
N GLY A 127 -32.57 5.32 -4.30
CA GLY A 127 -31.33 5.20 -5.07
C GLY A 127 -30.27 6.26 -4.74
N LYS A 128 -30.68 7.45 -4.27
CA LYS A 128 -29.72 8.48 -3.82
C LYS A 128 -28.98 8.06 -2.54
N ILE A 129 -29.68 7.41 -1.62
CA ILE A 129 -29.09 6.91 -0.37
C ILE A 129 -28.16 5.74 -0.70
N GLU A 130 -28.61 4.81 -1.55
CA GLU A 130 -27.82 3.64 -1.96
C GLU A 130 -26.57 4.04 -2.73
N LEU A 131 -26.65 5.04 -3.61
CA LEU A 131 -25.50 5.60 -4.31
C LEU A 131 -24.44 6.14 -3.34
N LEU A 132 -24.85 6.86 -2.28
CA LEU A 132 -23.93 7.38 -1.27
C LEU A 132 -23.26 6.26 -0.49
N GLN A 133 -24.02 5.21 -0.13
CA GLN A 133 -23.47 4.02 0.49
C GLN A 133 -22.45 3.34 -0.42
N GLY A 134 -22.76 3.17 -1.71
CA GLY A 134 -21.86 2.59 -2.70
C GLY A 134 -20.55 3.37 -2.84
N VAL A 135 -20.59 4.71 -2.84
CA VAL A 135 -19.37 5.55 -2.82
C VAL A 135 -18.52 5.26 -1.57
N GLY A 136 -19.15 5.09 -0.41
CA GLY A 136 -18.47 4.77 0.85
C GLY A 136 -17.84 3.37 0.85
N GLU A 137 -18.59 2.38 0.38
CA GLU A 137 -18.13 0.99 0.29
C GLU A 137 -16.94 0.86 -0.67
N ILE A 138 -17.01 1.45 -1.85
CA ILE A 138 -15.87 1.47 -2.80
C ILE A 138 -14.66 2.11 -2.13
N ARG A 139 -14.80 3.26 -1.44
CA ARG A 139 -13.67 3.88 -0.73
C ARG A 139 -13.05 2.92 0.29
N GLY A 140 -13.86 2.19 1.05
CA GLY A 140 -13.39 1.19 2.01
C GLY A 140 -12.64 0.04 1.36
N LEU A 141 -13.16 -0.49 0.25
CA LEU A 141 -12.51 -1.56 -0.51
C LEU A 141 -11.17 -1.11 -1.11
N LEU A 142 -11.10 0.12 -1.62
CA LEU A 142 -9.86 0.66 -2.20
C LEU A 142 -8.77 0.92 -1.16
N ILE A 143 -9.12 1.20 0.11
CA ILE A 143 -8.14 1.30 1.21
C ILE A 143 -7.39 -0.03 1.39
N ASN A 144 -8.09 -1.15 1.29
CA ASN A 144 -7.48 -2.49 1.41
C ASN A 144 -6.48 -2.81 0.29
N LEU A 145 -6.47 -2.02 -0.78
CA LEU A 145 -5.56 -2.16 -1.92
C LEU A 145 -4.34 -1.23 -1.86
N SER A 146 -4.43 -0.14 -1.10
CA SER A 146 -3.33 0.82 -0.96
C SER A 146 -2.27 0.42 0.08
N PHE A 147 -2.57 -0.58 0.93
CA PHE A 147 -1.75 -1.02 2.06
C PHE A 147 -1.33 -2.49 1.96
#